data_AF-A0A8K0J1M5-F1
#
_entry.id   AF-A0A8K0J1M5-F1
#
_cell.length_a   1.000
_cell.length_b   1.000
_cell.length_c   1.000
_cell.angle_alpha   90.00
_cell.angle_beta   90.00
_cell.angle_gamma   90.00
#
_symmetry.space_group_name_H-M   'P 1'
#
loop_
_entity.id
_entity.type
_entity.pdbx_description
1 polymer ?
#
loop_
_entity_poly.entity_id
_entity_poly.type
_entity_poly.pdbx_seq_one_letter_code
_entity_poly.pdbx_strand_id
1 'polypeptide(L)' 'MPEPDKRASAQQAVDILHEISTLLNCHLDRRAISICVSLIERGVNPEALAQVIRELRLEAARVDARMAEHDG' A
#
# COMPACT_ATOMS: atom_id res chain seq x y z
N MET A 1 -25.50 -1.41 13.38
CA MET A 1 -24.38 -0.46 13.55
C MET A 1 -23.13 -1.29 13.85
N PRO A 2 -22.01 -1.18 13.12
CA PRO A 2 -20.78 -1.80 13.59
C PRO A 2 -20.42 -1.17 14.93
N GLU A 3 -20.15 -2.00 15.94
CA GLU A 3 -19.79 -1.54 17.28
C GLU A 3 -18.58 -0.60 17.20
N PRO A 4 -18.59 0.54 17.92
CA PRO A 4 -17.56 1.57 17.84
C PRO A 4 -16.12 1.04 18.03
N ASP A 5 -15.97 -0.04 18.80
CA ASP A 5 -14.69 -0.71 19.02
C ASP A 5 -14.07 -1.28 17.75
N LYS A 6 -14.86 -1.86 16.84
CA LYS A 6 -14.32 -2.48 15.61
C LYS A 6 -13.66 -1.45 14.68
N ARG A 7 -14.25 -0.25 14.58
CA ARG A 7 -13.68 0.84 13.77
C ARG A 7 -12.41 1.39 14.41
N ALA A 8 -12.41 1.56 15.73
CA ALA A 8 -11.23 2.01 16.48
C ALA A 8 -10.08 1.00 16.36
N SER A 9 -10.36 -0.30 16.50
CA SER A 9 -9.36 -1.36 16.34
C SER A 9 -8.78 -1.41 14.92
N ALA A 10 -9.61 -1.26 13.89
CA ALA A 10 -9.14 -1.23 12.50
C ALA A 10 -8.20 -0.05 12.24
N GLN A 11 -8.55 1.14 12.76
CA GLN A 11 -7.68 2.31 12.63
C GLN A 11 -6.34 2.10 13.34
N GLN A 12 -6.37 1.58 14.57
CA GLN A 12 -5.16 1.28 15.34
C GLN A 12 -4.27 0.24 14.64
N ALA A 13 -4.86 -0.79 14.02
CA ALA A 13 -4.12 -1.78 13.24
C ALA A 13 -3.41 -1.13 12.04
N VAL A 14 -4.10 -0.26 11.29
CA VAL A 14 -3.49 0.49 10.18
C VAL A 14 -2.36 1.40 10.69
N ASP A 15 -2.52 2.00 11.86
CA ASP A 15 -1.51 2.89 12.43
C ASP A 15 -0.23 2.13 12.81
N ILE A 16 -0.37 0.98 13.47
CA ILE A 16 0.76 0.09 13.79
C ILE A 16 1.44 -0.41 12.51
N LEU A 17 0.66 -0.85 11.51
CA LEU A 17 1.21 -1.32 10.23
C LEU A 17 1.96 -0.21 9.47
N HIS A 18 1.51 1.04 9.58
CA HIS A 18 2.19 2.18 8.98
C HIS A 18 3.53 2.49 9.67
N GLU A 19 3.61 2.38 11.00
CA GLU A 19 4.87 2.49 11.73
C GLU A 19 5.85 1.38 11.31
N ILE A 20 5.37 0.12 11.23
CA ILE A 20 6.19 -1.01 10.75
C ILE A 20 6.70 -0.75 9.32
N SER A 21 5.81 -0.33 8.40
CA SER A 21 6.16 0.03 7.02
C SER A 21 7.25 1.11 6.96
N THR A 22 7.17 2.10 7.85
CA THR A 22 8.14 3.19 7.94
C THR A 22 9.50 2.66 8.43
N LEU A 23 9.52 1.88 9.51
CA LEU A 23 10.75 1.29 10.05
C LEU A 23 11.47 0.38 9.04
N LEU A 24 10.70 -0.35 8.24
CA LEU A 24 11.21 -1.26 7.21
C LEU A 24 11.45 -0.58 5.86
N ASN A 25 11.24 0.74 5.75
CA ASN A 25 11.37 1.50 4.49
C ASN A 25 10.58 0.87 3.32
N CYS A 26 9.37 0.37 3.58
CA CYS A 26 8.50 -0.17 2.52
C CYS A 26 7.90 0.94 1.64
N HIS A 27 7.95 2.20 2.11
CA HIS A 27 7.39 3.37 1.46
C HIS A 27 5.90 3.21 1.09
N LEU A 28 5.11 2.59 1.97
CA LEU A 28 3.66 2.48 1.80
C LEU A 28 2.97 3.48 2.72
N ASP A 29 2.12 4.33 2.15
CA ASP A 29 1.27 5.25 2.91
C ASP A 29 0.07 4.51 3.54
N ARG A 30 -0.64 5.18 4.45
CA ARG A 30 -1.80 4.59 5.17
C ARG A 30 -2.89 4.08 4.23
N ARG A 31 -3.09 4.74 3.08
CA ARG A 31 -4.12 4.37 2.11
C ARG A 31 -3.73 3.08 1.39
N ALA A 32 -2.50 2.98 0.92
CA ALA A 32 -1.95 1.79 0.29
C ALA A 32 -1.97 0.60 1.24
N ILE A 33 -1.61 0.80 2.51
CA ILE A 33 -1.71 -0.24 3.55
C ILE A 33 -3.15 -0.72 3.72
N SER A 34 -4.11 0.20 3.83
CA SER A 34 -5.54 -0.15 3.98
C SER A 34 -6.07 -0.96 2.79
N ILE A 35 -5.63 -0.63 1.58
CA ILE A 35 -5.94 -1.40 0.36
C ILE A 35 -5.30 -2.78 0.42
N CYS A 36 -4.02 -2.88 0.80
CA CYS A 36 -3.32 -4.16 0.90
C CYS A 36 -3.99 -5.09 1.92
N VAL A 37 -4.33 -4.56 3.11
CA VAL A 37 -5.07 -5.30 4.14
C VAL A 37 -6.39 -5.82 3.57
N SER A 38 -7.17 -4.96 2.92
CA SER A 38 -8.46 -5.35 2.32
C SER A 38 -8.32 -6.45 1.26
N LEU A 39 -7.25 -6.44 0.47
CA LEU A 39 -6.98 -7.48 -0.54
C LEU A 39 -6.57 -8.79 0.11
N ILE A 40 -5.69 -8.73 1.11
CA ILE A 40 -5.22 -9.91 1.85
C ILE A 40 -6.38 -10.57 2.61
N GLU A 41 -7.25 -9.77 3.25
CA GLU A 41 -8.47 -10.26 3.92
C GLU A 41 -9.45 -10.96 2.96
N ARG A 42 -9.37 -10.65 1.65
CA ARG A 42 -10.16 -11.30 0.59
C ARG A 42 -9.45 -12.52 -0.01
N GLY A 43 -8.32 -12.94 0.54
CA GLY A 43 -7.57 -14.13 0.14
C GLY A 43 -6.49 -13.88 -0.91
N VAL A 44 -6.13 -12.62 -1.20
CA VAL A 44 -4.99 -12.33 -2.08
C VAL A 44 -3.69 -12.69 -1.37
N ASN A 45 -2.81 -13.42 -2.06
CA ASN A 45 -1.50 -13.79 -1.52
C ASN A 45 -0.61 -12.53 -1.30
N PRO A 46 -0.03 -12.34 -0.10
CA PRO A 46 0.78 -11.15 0.21
C PRO A 46 2.05 -11.03 -0.65
N GLU A 47 2.73 -12.15 -0.94
CA GLU A 47 3.97 -12.13 -1.74
C GLU A 47 3.70 -11.70 -3.18
N ALA A 48 2.65 -12.23 -3.81
CA ALA A 48 2.20 -11.86 -5.13
C ALA A 48 1.76 -10.39 -5.18
N LEU A 49 1.04 -9.91 -4.16
CA LEU A 49 0.65 -8.51 -4.06
C LEU A 49 1.89 -7.59 -3.97
N ALA A 50 2.89 -7.96 -3.17
CA ALA A 50 4.14 -7.22 -3.08
C ALA A 50 4.91 -7.19 -4.41
N GLN A 51 4.86 -8.27 -5.20
CA GLN A 51 5.41 -8.28 -6.55
C GLN A 51 4.68 -7.28 -7.46
N VAL A 52 3.36 -7.31 -7.50
CA VAL A 52 2.55 -6.38 -8.30
C VAL A 52 2.82 -4.91 -7.92
N ILE A 53 2.92 -4.59 -6.62
CA ILE A 53 3.23 -3.22 -6.16
C ILE A 53 4.60 -2.76 -6.69
N ARG A 54 5.62 -3.64 -6.68
CA ARG A 54 6.96 -3.32 -7.20
C ARG A 54 6.93 -3.08 -8.70
N GLU A 55 6.22 -3.92 -9.45
CA GLU A 55 6.07 -3.79 -10.90
C GLU A 55 5.35 -2.47 -11.27
N LEU A 56 4.25 -2.14 -10.59
CA LEU A 56 3.51 -0.89 -10.83
C LEU A 56 4.36 0.36 -10.54
N ARG A 57 5.17 0.34 -9.46
CA ARG A 57 6.09 1.44 -9.15
C ARG A 57 7.16 1.61 -10.22
N LEU A 58 7.70 0.51 -10.74
CA LEU A 58 8.68 0.53 -11.81
C LEU A 58 8.09 1.09 -13.10
N GLU A 59 6.88 0.67 -13.46
CA GLU A 59 6.16 1.18 -14.64
C GLU A 59 5.82 2.67 -14.50
N ALA A 60 5.36 3.12 -13.33
CA ALA A 60 5.12 4.54 -13.07
C ALA A 60 6.38 5.38 -13.30
N ALA A 61 7.51 4.96 -12.73
CA ALA A 61 8.79 5.65 -12.94
C ALA A 61 9.21 5.70 -14.43
N ARG A 62 8.93 4.64 -15.20
CA ARG A 62 9.18 4.60 -16.65
C ARG A 62 8.25 5.53 -17.43
N VAL A 63 6.98 5.65 -17.01
CA VAL A 63 6.04 6.62 -17.60
C VAL A 63 6.55 8.04 -17.34
N ASP A 64 6.89 8.36 -16.09
CA ASP A 64 7.37 9.69 -15.70
C ASP A 64 8.64 10.09 -16.46
N ALA A 65 9.60 9.17 -16.61
CA ALA A 65 10.82 9.40 -17.38
C ALA A 65 10.54 9.72 -18.86
N ARG A 66 9.65 8.95 -19.51
CA ARG A 66 9.27 9.17 -20.91
C ARG A 66 8.55 10.51 -21.11
N MET A 67 7.75 10.93 -20.14
CA MET A 67 7.06 12.23 -20.19
C MET A 67 8.07 13.38 -20.08
N ALA A 68 9.06 13.27 -19.18
CA ALA A 68 10.12 14.25 -19.05
C ALA A 68 11.00 14.38 -20.31
N GLU A 69 11.21 13.29 -21.06
CA GLU A 69 11.94 13.30 -22.33
C GLU A 69 11.14 13.91 -23.49
N HIS A 70 9.81 13.88 -23.43
CA HIS A 70 8.95 14.43 -24.49
C HIS A 70 8.73 15.94 -24.37
N ASP A 71 8.79 16.48 -23.15
CA ASP A 71 8.59 17.91 -22.86
C ASP A 71 9.89 18.74 -22.91
N GLY A 72 11.02 18.14 -23.31
CA GLY A 72 12.37 18.72 -23.37
C GLY A 72 12.86 19.12 -24.75
#